data_AF-A0A0G0TU27-F1
#
_entry.id   AF-A0A0G0TU27-F1
#
_cell.length_a   1.000
_cell.length_b   1.000
_cell.length_c   1.000
_cell.angle_alpha   90.00
_cell.angle_beta   90.00
_cell.angle_gamma   90.00
#
_symmetry.space_group_name_H-M   'P 1'
#
loop_
_entity.id
_entity.type
_entity.pdbx_description
1 polymer ?
#
loop_
_entity_poly.entity_id
_entity_poly.type
_entity_poly.pdbx_seq_one_letter_code
_entity_poly.pdbx_strand_id
1 'polypeptide(L)'
;MQINKKHSINKGKVNEWIVHLLSSEIEHTLKPKDSKDVMCNFIFRIFKDMITISDDSEETKDVQTFIAVRRAYANDDLALLRYHLFKQYFGTINEHNLDEIATAFPKVATNIENQFNYPAKDRIYSYVKNQTIPFIILDDVLKKHNGKALSLATDEDLLNSEIFSACNTRYRNIKGKVKRAIVRSVIFIFFTKAIFALAVEGTFERFLYGRILWSSIALNTLTPPMLMILVGVLIKTPGRDNSFRILKKISTILYDEHPALAPPLVVKKKQNKTDPLLWTIFILLWLTTFVLSFGAIVFVLNKLHINPLSQAIFMFFLAIVSFVSFRINRTAHMYIIKERKENLKSLFADFFFMPFIQVGRRLTLAISQVNIFLFVFDFIIETPFKGVFAFFEQWFLFLRSQREKLD
;
A
#
# COMPACT_ATOMS: atom_id res chain seq x y z
N MET A 1 28.40 5.21 23.77
CA MET A 1 29.87 5.15 23.95
C MET A 1 30.31 3.87 24.68
N GLN A 2 29.61 3.40 25.71
CA GLN A 2 29.93 2.15 26.43
C GLN A 2 29.82 0.87 25.57
N ILE A 3 28.78 0.73 24.74
CA ILE A 3 28.62 -0.42 23.82
C ILE A 3 29.84 -0.59 22.92
N ASN A 4 30.31 0.49 22.27
CA ASN A 4 31.48 0.46 21.38
C ASN A 4 32.81 0.29 22.15
N LYS A 5 32.84 0.58 23.46
CA LYS A 5 34.01 0.32 24.32
C LYS A 5 34.07 -1.15 24.75
N LYS A 6 32.93 -1.77 25.01
CA LYS A 6 32.82 -3.19 25.42
C LYS A 6 32.81 -4.15 24.23
N HIS A 7 32.35 -3.70 23.06
CA HIS A 7 32.18 -4.53 21.88
C HIS A 7 32.66 -3.77 20.63
N SER A 8 33.49 -4.42 19.81
CA SER A 8 34.00 -3.87 18.53
C SER A 8 32.93 -3.88 17.43
N ILE A 9 31.82 -3.18 17.65
CA ILE A 9 30.71 -3.06 16.70
C ILE A 9 30.89 -1.81 15.84
N ASN A 10 30.43 -1.87 14.59
CA ASN A 10 30.39 -0.70 13.72
C ASN A 10 29.63 0.45 14.41
N LYS A 11 30.35 1.57 14.65
CA LYS A 11 29.82 2.75 15.33
C LYS A 11 28.57 3.31 14.65
N GLY A 12 28.48 3.23 13.33
CA GLY A 12 27.32 3.69 12.56
C GLY A 12 26.05 2.90 12.90
N LYS A 13 26.15 1.57 13.00
CA LYS A 13 25.01 0.71 13.35
C LYS A 13 24.52 0.97 14.78
N VAL A 14 25.43 1.17 15.72
CA VAL A 14 25.07 1.50 17.11
C VAL A 14 24.40 2.86 17.19
N ASN A 15 24.91 3.86 16.45
CA ASN A 15 24.29 5.19 16.40
C ASN A 15 22.89 5.14 15.79
N GLU A 16 22.68 4.39 14.70
CA GLU A 16 21.36 4.19 14.10
C GLU A 16 20.35 3.62 15.12
N TRP A 17 20.75 2.59 15.87
CA TRP A 17 19.91 2.02 16.92
C TRP A 17 19.58 3.03 18.01
N ILE A 18 20.56 3.79 18.49
CA ILE A 18 20.33 4.83 19.51
C ILE A 18 19.35 5.88 19.00
N VAL A 19 19.51 6.35 17.76
CA VAL A 19 18.60 7.32 17.16
C VAL A 19 17.18 6.76 17.08
N HIS A 20 17.01 5.53 16.62
CA HIS A 20 15.70 4.87 16.52
C HIS A 20 15.03 4.70 17.89
N LEU A 21 15.79 4.30 18.91
CA LEU A 21 15.26 4.11 20.27
C LEU A 21 14.87 5.45 20.89
N LEU A 22 15.71 6.48 20.77
CA LEU A 22 15.44 7.80 21.32
C LEU A 22 14.26 8.49 20.62
N SER A 23 14.19 8.44 19.28
CA SER A 23 13.07 9.04 18.55
C SER A 23 11.74 8.40 18.96
N SER A 24 11.72 7.08 19.12
CA SER A 24 10.53 6.33 19.53
C SER A 24 10.15 6.57 20.99
N GLU A 25 11.13 6.67 21.89
CA GLU A 25 10.90 7.00 23.30
C GLU A 25 10.32 8.40 23.46
N ILE A 26 10.80 9.39 22.68
CA ILE A 26 10.24 10.74 22.67
C ILE A 26 8.78 10.70 22.22
N GLU A 27 8.46 10.00 21.13
CA GLU A 27 7.07 9.85 20.67
C GLU A 27 6.17 9.23 21.75
N HIS A 28 6.62 8.15 22.37
CA HIS A 28 5.87 7.47 23.43
C HIS A 28 5.72 8.32 24.70
N THR A 29 6.71 9.17 25.01
CA THR A 29 6.65 10.11 26.13
C THR A 29 5.66 11.24 25.87
N LEU A 30 5.60 11.75 24.64
CA LEU A 30 4.66 12.81 24.25
C LEU A 30 3.21 12.31 24.17
N LYS A 31 3.00 11.01 23.96
CA LYS A 31 1.67 10.40 23.86
C LYS A 31 1.48 9.24 24.84
N PRO A 32 1.41 9.53 26.15
CA PRO A 32 1.19 8.48 27.15
C PRO A 32 -0.19 7.83 26.96
N LYS A 33 -0.26 6.51 27.16
CA LYS A 33 -1.50 5.69 27.03
C LYS A 33 -2.12 5.76 25.63
N ASP A 34 -1.35 5.49 24.59
CA ASP A 34 -1.90 5.45 23.24
C ASP A 34 -2.96 4.34 23.10
N SER A 35 -4.20 4.74 22.80
CA SER A 35 -5.29 3.84 22.38
C SER A 35 -4.86 2.81 21.33
N LYS A 36 -3.91 3.15 20.46
CA LYS A 36 -3.37 2.23 19.45
C LYS A 36 -2.66 1.04 20.08
N ASP A 37 -1.92 1.22 21.17
CA ASP A 37 -1.20 0.12 21.84
C ASP A 37 -2.18 -0.85 22.48
N VAL A 38 -3.25 -0.34 23.09
CA VAL A 38 -4.32 -1.17 23.64
C VAL A 38 -4.97 -2.01 22.54
N MET A 39 -5.30 -1.41 21.40
CA MET A 39 -5.86 -2.14 20.26
C MET A 39 -4.86 -3.14 19.66
N CYS A 40 -3.57 -2.80 19.57
CA CYS A 40 -2.54 -3.75 19.15
C CYS A 40 -2.48 -4.97 20.08
N ASN A 41 -2.55 -4.78 21.39
CA ASN A 41 -2.54 -5.88 22.35
C ASN A 41 -3.81 -6.76 22.23
N PHE A 42 -4.96 -6.14 22.02
CA PHE A 42 -6.22 -6.85 21.77
C PHE A 42 -6.16 -7.69 20.49
N ILE A 43 -5.71 -7.10 19.38
CA ILE A 43 -5.51 -7.82 18.11
C ILE A 43 -4.49 -8.96 18.29
N PHE A 44 -3.37 -8.70 18.96
CA PHE A 44 -2.36 -9.72 19.24
C PHE A 44 -2.96 -10.93 19.96
N ARG A 45 -3.78 -10.69 20.99
CA ARG A 45 -4.44 -11.78 21.74
C ARG A 45 -5.31 -12.66 20.84
N ILE A 46 -6.06 -12.04 19.94
CA ILE A 46 -6.92 -12.76 18.98
C ILE A 46 -6.08 -13.57 17.98
N PHE A 47 -5.01 -12.99 17.44
CA PHE A 47 -4.21 -13.64 16.40
C PHE A 47 -3.20 -14.66 16.90
N LYS A 48 -2.77 -14.56 18.17
CA LYS A 48 -1.80 -15.48 18.78
C LYS A 48 -2.22 -16.95 18.66
N ASP A 49 -3.52 -17.21 18.83
CA ASP A 49 -4.07 -18.58 18.80
C ASP A 49 -4.46 -19.03 17.39
N MET A 50 -4.56 -18.09 16.43
CA MET A 50 -4.88 -18.39 15.02
C MET A 50 -3.65 -18.67 14.15
N ILE A 51 -2.44 -18.41 14.64
CA ILE A 51 -1.19 -18.57 13.90
C ILE A 51 -0.39 -19.70 14.54
N THR A 52 0.12 -20.62 13.73
CA THR A 52 0.98 -21.72 14.19
C THR A 52 2.22 -21.79 13.33
N ILE A 53 3.39 -21.83 13.97
CA ILE A 53 4.67 -22.12 13.32
C ILE A 53 5.05 -23.54 13.70
N SER A 54 5.02 -24.47 12.75
CA SER A 54 5.13 -25.91 13.06
C SER A 54 6.55 -26.39 13.41
N ASP A 55 7.57 -25.62 13.04
CA ASP A 55 9.00 -25.97 13.12
C ASP A 55 9.83 -24.93 13.89
N ASP A 56 9.20 -24.16 14.78
CA ASP A 56 9.87 -23.13 15.60
C ASP A 56 9.20 -22.98 16.97
N SER A 57 9.80 -22.18 17.87
CA SER A 57 9.29 -21.98 19.23
C SER A 57 8.00 -21.15 19.29
N GLU A 58 7.20 -21.36 20.34
CA GLU A 58 6.04 -20.50 20.63
C GLU A 58 6.42 -19.04 20.85
N GLU A 59 7.57 -18.78 21.49
CA GLU A 59 8.10 -17.42 21.66
C GLU A 59 8.32 -16.74 20.31
N THR A 60 8.87 -17.46 19.33
CA THR A 60 9.08 -16.92 17.99
C THR A 60 7.75 -16.64 17.29
N LYS A 61 6.77 -17.53 17.43
CA LYS A 61 5.39 -17.32 16.95
C LYS A 61 4.79 -16.04 17.54
N ASP A 62 4.93 -15.84 18.84
CA ASP A 62 4.41 -14.67 19.55
C ASP A 62 5.10 -13.39 19.05
N VAL A 63 6.42 -13.37 18.96
CA VAL A 63 7.17 -12.20 18.45
C VAL A 63 6.79 -11.89 17.00
N GLN A 64 6.68 -12.90 16.14
CA GLN A 64 6.27 -12.70 14.75
C GLN A 64 4.82 -12.18 14.62
N THR A 65 3.92 -12.68 15.46
CA THR A 65 2.52 -12.21 15.51
C THR A 65 2.46 -10.77 16.01
N PHE A 66 3.22 -10.44 17.05
CA PHE A 66 3.34 -9.07 17.58
C PHE A 66 3.85 -8.09 16.50
N ILE A 67 4.95 -8.43 15.82
CA ILE A 67 5.49 -7.62 14.72
C ILE A 67 4.45 -7.45 13.60
N ALA A 68 3.76 -8.53 13.23
CA ALA A 68 2.75 -8.50 12.18
C ALA A 68 1.57 -7.59 12.52
N VAL A 69 1.04 -7.66 13.75
CA VAL A 69 -0.05 -6.81 14.25
C VAL A 69 0.33 -5.34 14.20
N ARG A 70 1.48 -5.00 14.77
CA ARG A 70 1.97 -3.63 14.86
C ARG A 70 2.22 -3.00 13.48
N ARG A 71 2.84 -3.76 12.57
CA ARG A 71 3.00 -3.33 11.16
C ARG A 71 1.68 -3.20 10.41
N ALA A 72 0.69 -4.06 10.71
CA ALA A 72 -0.53 -4.14 9.92
C ALA A 72 -1.60 -3.14 10.38
N TYR A 73 -1.70 -2.89 11.68
CA TYR A 73 -2.70 -2.02 12.29
C TYR A 73 -2.12 -0.63 12.62
N ALA A 74 -1.04 -0.56 13.41
CA ALA A 74 -0.45 0.71 13.84
C ALA A 74 0.38 1.39 12.74
N ASN A 75 0.84 0.62 11.74
CA ASN A 75 1.77 1.01 10.68
C ASN A 75 3.14 1.42 11.23
N ASP A 76 3.59 0.73 12.27
CA ASP A 76 4.87 1.01 12.90
C ASP A 76 6.03 0.78 11.91
N ASP A 77 6.96 1.72 11.93
CA ASP A 77 8.19 1.66 11.17
C ASP A 77 9.23 0.79 11.90
N LEU A 78 10.42 0.68 11.31
CA LEU A 78 11.50 -0.10 11.90
C LEU A 78 11.94 0.46 13.26
N ALA A 79 11.91 1.78 13.45
CA ALA A 79 12.35 2.42 14.68
C ALA A 79 11.41 2.06 15.85
N LEU A 80 10.10 2.21 15.64
CA LEU A 80 9.09 1.83 16.62
C LEU A 80 9.17 0.32 16.91
N LEU A 81 9.24 -0.54 15.89
CA LEU A 81 9.33 -1.99 16.15
C LEU A 81 10.59 -2.37 16.95
N ARG A 82 11.74 -1.77 16.64
CA ARG A 82 12.98 -1.94 17.43
C ARG A 82 12.75 -1.49 18.88
N TYR A 83 12.14 -0.33 19.07
CA TYR A 83 11.82 0.21 20.38
C TYR A 83 10.94 -0.72 21.23
N HIS A 84 9.83 -1.20 20.68
CA HIS A 84 8.92 -2.06 21.44
C HIS A 84 9.53 -3.41 21.80
N LEU A 85 10.26 -4.05 20.87
CA LEU A 85 10.98 -5.29 21.17
C LEU A 85 12.11 -5.04 22.17
N PHE A 86 12.85 -3.94 22.05
CA PHE A 86 13.90 -3.57 22.98
C PHE A 86 13.36 -3.39 24.40
N LYS A 87 12.26 -2.66 24.55
CA LYS A 87 11.57 -2.45 25.84
C LYS A 87 11.08 -3.76 26.46
N GLN A 88 10.72 -4.74 25.64
CA GLN A 88 10.35 -6.07 26.13
C GLN A 88 11.54 -6.88 26.66
N TYR A 89 12.74 -6.69 26.10
CA TYR A 89 13.97 -7.34 26.59
C TYR A 89 14.56 -6.67 27.82
N PHE A 90 14.58 -5.34 27.86
CA PHE A 90 15.34 -4.57 28.86
C PHE A 90 14.50 -3.71 29.80
N GLY A 91 13.20 -3.60 29.55
CA GLY A 91 12.34 -2.64 30.26
C GLY A 91 12.67 -1.19 29.91
N THR A 92 12.31 -0.28 30.82
CA THR A 92 12.63 1.15 30.72
C THR A 92 14.10 1.37 31.07
N ILE A 93 14.82 2.12 30.23
CA ILE A 93 16.24 2.44 30.48
C ILE A 93 16.35 3.32 31.74
N ASN A 94 17.25 2.97 32.65
CA ASN A 94 17.60 3.74 33.83
C ASN A 94 19.11 3.63 34.10
N GLU A 95 19.63 4.40 35.06
CA GLU A 95 21.07 4.40 35.35
C GLU A 95 21.58 3.04 35.85
N HIS A 96 20.72 2.24 36.49
CA HIS A 96 21.08 0.96 37.07
C HIS A 96 21.18 -0.18 36.04
N ASN A 97 20.36 -0.17 34.99
CA ASN A 97 20.37 -1.21 33.94
C ASN A 97 21.27 -0.88 32.76
N LEU A 98 21.86 0.32 32.71
CA LEU A 98 22.65 0.79 31.57
C LEU A 98 23.85 -0.14 31.26
N ASP A 99 24.55 -0.62 32.29
CA ASP A 99 25.74 -1.45 32.11
C ASP A 99 25.39 -2.88 31.64
N GLU A 100 24.27 -3.42 32.14
CA GLU A 100 23.72 -4.70 31.72
C GLU A 100 23.24 -4.63 30.27
N ILE A 101 22.48 -3.58 29.92
CA ILE A 101 22.05 -3.30 28.55
C ILE A 101 23.27 -3.22 27.64
N ALA A 102 24.29 -2.44 28.01
CA ALA A 102 25.47 -2.27 27.16
C ALA A 102 26.19 -3.60 26.87
N THR A 103 26.17 -4.53 27.82
CA THR A 103 26.80 -5.85 27.73
C THR A 103 25.96 -6.84 26.90
N ALA A 104 24.63 -6.83 27.08
CA ALA A 104 23.71 -7.74 26.40
C ALA A 104 23.26 -7.23 25.01
N PHE A 105 23.43 -5.93 24.74
CA PHE A 105 22.96 -5.25 23.53
C PHE A 105 23.34 -5.98 22.23
N PRO A 106 24.59 -6.43 22.00
CA PRO A 106 24.96 -7.04 20.72
C PRO A 106 24.15 -8.31 20.41
N LYS A 107 23.92 -9.14 21.44
CA LYS A 107 23.15 -10.37 21.34
C LYS A 107 21.68 -10.07 21.09
N VAL A 108 21.09 -9.16 21.86
CA VAL A 108 19.68 -8.77 21.72
C VAL A 108 19.41 -8.08 20.38
N ALA A 109 20.27 -7.15 19.96
CA ALA A 109 20.15 -6.49 18.67
C ALA A 109 20.21 -7.51 17.51
N THR A 110 21.10 -8.50 17.59
CA THR A 110 21.18 -9.58 16.59
C THR A 110 19.91 -10.45 16.60
N ASN A 111 19.40 -10.79 17.79
CA ASN A 111 18.15 -11.54 17.91
C ASN A 111 16.96 -10.79 17.30
N ILE A 112 16.83 -9.49 17.58
CA ILE A 112 15.77 -8.65 17.01
C ILE A 112 15.90 -8.56 15.48
N GLU A 113 17.11 -8.36 14.95
CA GLU A 113 17.34 -8.35 13.50
C GLU A 113 16.99 -9.69 12.83
N ASN A 114 17.24 -10.81 13.50
CA ASN A 114 16.82 -12.12 13.01
C ASN A 114 15.29 -12.25 12.95
N GLN A 115 14.56 -11.63 13.88
CA GLN A 115 13.09 -11.60 13.85
C GLN A 115 12.56 -10.75 12.68
N PHE A 116 13.21 -9.63 12.35
CA PHE A 116 12.84 -8.82 11.18
C PHE A 116 13.17 -9.49 9.84
N ASN A 117 14.09 -10.44 9.83
CA ASN A 117 14.48 -11.22 8.66
C ASN A 117 13.89 -12.65 8.67
N TYR A 118 12.88 -12.89 9.49
CA TYR A 118 12.28 -14.21 9.62
C TYR A 118 11.67 -14.71 8.29
N PRO A 119 11.94 -15.96 7.85
CA PRO A 119 11.52 -16.44 6.52
C PRO A 119 10.01 -16.42 6.24
N ALA A 120 9.17 -16.57 7.27
CA ALA A 120 7.71 -16.58 7.13
C ALA A 120 7.06 -15.22 7.45
N LYS A 121 7.85 -14.16 7.74
CA LYS A 121 7.33 -12.86 8.20
C LYS A 121 6.26 -12.26 7.29
N ASP A 122 6.43 -12.39 5.97
CA ASP A 122 5.53 -11.76 5.01
C ASP A 122 4.20 -12.53 4.88
N ARG A 123 4.22 -13.85 5.10
CA ARG A 123 3.00 -14.67 5.16
C ARG A 123 2.19 -14.34 6.41
N ILE A 124 2.85 -14.26 7.57
CA ILE A 124 2.23 -13.90 8.85
C ILE A 124 1.68 -12.46 8.77
N TYR A 125 2.48 -11.50 8.31
CA TYR A 125 2.06 -10.13 8.09
C TYR A 125 0.85 -10.04 7.16
N SER A 126 0.86 -10.74 6.02
CA SER A 126 -0.25 -10.71 5.06
C SER A 126 -1.53 -11.31 5.65
N TYR A 127 -1.41 -12.38 6.45
CA TYR A 127 -2.54 -12.98 7.14
C TYR A 127 -3.21 -11.99 8.10
N VAL A 128 -2.44 -11.37 8.98
CA VAL A 128 -2.95 -10.36 9.93
C VAL A 128 -3.49 -9.14 9.19
N LYS A 129 -2.74 -8.60 8.22
CA LYS A 129 -3.15 -7.42 7.42
C LYS A 129 -4.47 -7.61 6.70
N ASN A 130 -4.76 -8.79 6.18
CA ASN A 130 -6.03 -9.03 5.50
C ASN A 130 -7.24 -9.00 6.46
N GLN A 131 -7.01 -9.00 7.77
CA GLN A 131 -8.04 -8.98 8.81
C GLN A 131 -8.04 -7.70 9.65
N THR A 132 -7.22 -6.69 9.35
CA THR A 132 -7.15 -5.47 10.18
C THR A 132 -8.32 -4.50 9.97
N ILE A 133 -9.05 -4.62 8.85
CA ILE A 133 -10.13 -3.68 8.48
C ILE A 133 -11.22 -3.59 9.56
N PRO A 134 -11.81 -4.69 10.09
CA PRO A 134 -12.76 -4.65 11.19
C PRO A 134 -12.24 -3.89 12.42
N PHE A 135 -10.98 -4.10 12.80
CA PHE A 135 -10.38 -3.44 13.96
C PHE A 135 -10.20 -1.94 13.74
N ILE A 136 -9.84 -1.51 12.52
CA ILE A 136 -9.75 -0.08 12.19
C ILE A 136 -11.13 0.60 12.31
N ILE A 137 -12.18 -0.06 11.83
CA ILE A 137 -13.54 0.47 11.92
C ILE A 137 -14.04 0.45 13.37
N LEU A 138 -13.75 -0.61 14.11
CA LEU A 138 -14.08 -0.70 15.54
C LEU A 138 -13.36 0.40 16.34
N ASP A 139 -12.08 0.64 16.09
CA ASP A 139 -11.31 1.72 16.73
C ASP A 139 -11.90 3.11 16.43
N ASP A 140 -12.35 3.35 15.20
CA ASP A 140 -13.05 4.60 14.84
C ASP A 140 -14.33 4.80 15.66
N VAL A 141 -15.13 3.74 15.81
CA VAL A 141 -16.38 3.75 16.58
C VAL A 141 -16.10 3.98 18.07
N LEU A 142 -15.13 3.27 18.64
CA LEU A 142 -14.76 3.38 20.06
C LEU A 142 -14.22 4.78 20.39
N LYS A 143 -13.38 5.36 19.51
CA LYS A 143 -12.84 6.72 19.69
C LYS A 143 -13.90 7.81 19.59
N LYS A 144 -14.93 7.60 18.75
CA LYS A 144 -16.04 8.54 18.63
C LYS A 144 -16.87 8.62 19.92
N HIS A 145 -16.98 7.49 20.65
CA HIS A 145 -17.82 7.34 21.84
C HIS A 145 -17.02 7.26 23.15
N ASN A 146 -15.89 7.96 23.24
CA ASN A 146 -14.99 7.98 24.41
C ASN A 146 -15.75 7.99 25.75
N GLY A 147 -15.66 6.89 26.51
CA GLY A 147 -16.27 6.73 27.84
C GLY A 147 -17.69 6.15 27.87
N LYS A 148 -18.34 5.93 26.71
CA LYS A 148 -19.68 5.30 26.58
C LYS A 148 -19.66 4.02 25.73
N ALA A 149 -18.50 3.40 25.56
CA ALA A 149 -18.34 2.19 24.76
C ALA A 149 -19.19 1.01 25.29
N LEU A 150 -19.37 0.92 26.61
CA LEU A 150 -20.16 -0.16 27.22
C LEU A 150 -21.64 -0.04 26.86
N SER A 151 -22.22 1.17 26.91
CA SER A 151 -23.61 1.39 26.50
C SER A 151 -23.83 1.17 25.00
N LEU A 152 -22.79 1.41 24.18
CA LEU A 152 -22.82 1.12 22.75
C LEU A 152 -22.83 -0.39 22.47
N ALA A 153 -22.09 -1.18 23.25
CA ALA A 153 -22.01 -2.63 23.08
C ALA A 153 -23.31 -3.35 23.45
N THR A 154 -24.13 -2.75 24.33
CA THR A 154 -25.42 -3.29 24.77
C THR A 154 -26.56 -3.01 23.79
N ASP A 155 -26.46 -1.93 23.00
CA ASP A 155 -27.45 -1.55 21.98
C ASP A 155 -26.95 -1.93 20.58
N GLU A 156 -27.36 -3.11 20.11
CA GLU A 156 -26.92 -3.67 18.83
C GLU A 156 -27.30 -2.78 17.64
N ASP A 157 -28.49 -2.18 17.65
CA ASP A 157 -28.95 -1.30 16.56
C ASP A 157 -28.12 -0.02 16.48
N LEU A 158 -27.84 0.58 17.65
CA LEU A 158 -26.97 1.74 17.73
C LEU A 158 -25.55 1.41 17.26
N LEU A 159 -24.98 0.28 17.71
CA LEU A 159 -23.66 -0.19 17.29
C LEU A 159 -23.58 -0.42 15.78
N ASN A 160 -24.58 -1.10 15.22
CA ASN A 160 -24.68 -1.37 13.79
C ASN A 160 -24.68 -0.07 12.99
N SER A 161 -25.51 0.89 13.40
CA SER A 161 -25.63 2.20 12.74
C SER A 161 -24.29 2.97 12.75
N GLU A 162 -23.55 2.92 13.86
CA GLU A 162 -22.26 3.58 14.00
C GLU A 162 -21.16 2.91 13.17
N ILE A 163 -21.16 1.58 13.08
CA ILE A 163 -20.24 0.84 12.21
C ILE A 163 -20.47 1.20 10.74
N PHE A 164 -21.73 1.28 10.29
CA PHE A 164 -22.04 1.73 8.93
C PHE A 164 -21.61 3.19 8.69
N SER A 165 -21.79 4.07 9.67
CA SER A 165 -21.36 5.46 9.61
C SER A 165 -19.83 5.60 9.49
N ALA A 166 -19.07 4.83 10.28
CA ALA A 166 -17.62 4.77 10.22
C ALA A 166 -17.13 4.23 8.86
N CYS A 167 -17.76 3.15 8.35
CA CYS A 167 -17.49 2.63 7.01
C CYS A 167 -17.71 3.70 5.93
N ASN A 168 -18.87 4.37 5.93
CA ASN A 168 -19.20 5.40 4.95
C ASN A 168 -18.20 6.57 4.97
N THR A 169 -17.77 6.99 6.15
CA THR A 169 -16.76 8.05 6.31
C THR A 169 -15.44 7.65 5.67
N ARG A 170 -14.95 6.43 5.94
CA ARG A 170 -13.73 5.88 5.33
C ARG A 170 -13.86 5.73 3.81
N TYR A 171 -14.99 5.25 3.33
CA TYR A 171 -15.23 5.03 1.90
C TYR A 171 -15.29 6.35 1.12
N ARG A 172 -15.94 7.38 1.67
CA ARG A 172 -15.96 8.72 1.07
C ARG A 172 -14.55 9.29 0.96
N ASN A 173 -13.73 9.12 1.99
CA ASN A 173 -12.34 9.56 1.99
C ASN A 173 -11.50 8.82 0.94
N ILE A 174 -11.64 7.49 0.83
CA ILE A 174 -10.96 6.69 -0.19
C ILE A 174 -11.42 7.06 -1.60
N LYS A 175 -12.74 7.20 -1.83
CA LYS A 175 -13.29 7.61 -3.13
C LYS A 175 -12.73 8.96 -3.57
N GLY A 176 -12.64 9.93 -2.65
CA GLY A 176 -12.01 11.23 -2.91
C GLY A 176 -10.52 11.12 -3.26
N LYS A 177 -9.76 10.32 -2.50
CA LYS A 177 -8.34 10.07 -2.78
C LYS A 177 -8.12 9.39 -4.13
N VAL A 178 -8.92 8.38 -4.46
CA VAL A 178 -8.87 7.64 -5.73
C VAL A 178 -9.21 8.56 -6.90
N LYS A 179 -10.29 9.34 -6.82
CA LYS A 179 -10.67 10.30 -7.87
C LYS A 179 -9.55 11.31 -8.13
N ARG A 180 -9.01 11.92 -7.08
CA ARG A 180 -7.89 12.88 -7.21
C ARG A 180 -6.66 12.23 -7.83
N ALA A 181 -6.32 11.01 -7.41
CA ALA A 181 -5.18 10.28 -7.97
C ALA A 181 -5.37 9.98 -9.46
N ILE A 182 -6.56 9.53 -9.88
CA ILE A 182 -6.87 9.29 -11.30
C ILE A 182 -6.71 10.58 -12.10
N VAL A 183 -7.37 11.67 -11.68
CA VAL A 183 -7.33 12.97 -12.37
C VAL A 183 -5.89 13.47 -12.49
N ARG A 184 -5.13 13.49 -11.39
CA ARG A 184 -3.73 13.92 -11.38
C ARG A 184 -2.88 13.07 -12.33
N SER A 185 -3.08 11.76 -12.35
CA SER A 185 -2.33 10.85 -13.23
C SER A 185 -2.69 11.03 -14.71
N VAL A 186 -3.97 11.18 -15.06
CA VAL A 186 -4.41 11.46 -16.43
C VAL A 186 -3.76 12.75 -16.95
N ILE A 187 -3.82 13.81 -16.16
CA ILE A 187 -3.22 15.11 -16.50
C ILE A 187 -1.71 14.96 -16.69
N PHE A 188 -1.02 14.36 -15.71
CA PHE A 188 0.42 14.17 -15.77
C PHE A 188 0.84 13.38 -17.01
N ILE A 189 0.18 12.24 -17.29
CA ILE A 189 0.49 11.39 -18.45
C ILE A 189 0.21 12.13 -19.76
N PHE A 190 -0.90 12.86 -19.85
CA PHE A 190 -1.24 13.63 -21.05
C PHE A 190 -0.18 14.69 -21.36
N PHE A 191 0.17 15.54 -20.39
CA PHE A 191 1.16 16.59 -20.60
C PHE A 191 2.55 16.05 -20.89
N THR A 192 3.01 15.07 -20.09
CA THR A 192 4.34 14.48 -20.31
C THR A 192 4.43 13.79 -21.66
N LYS A 193 3.43 12.98 -22.04
CA LYS A 193 3.42 12.32 -23.34
C LYS A 193 3.32 13.33 -24.49
N ALA A 194 2.52 14.39 -24.36
CA ALA A 194 2.42 15.43 -25.39
C ALA A 194 3.76 16.15 -25.61
N ILE A 195 4.48 16.48 -24.53
CA ILE A 195 5.82 17.10 -24.62
C ILE A 195 6.80 16.13 -25.30
N PHE A 196 6.85 14.86 -24.89
CA PHE A 196 7.72 13.86 -25.51
C PHE A 196 7.37 13.63 -26.99
N ALA A 197 6.09 13.58 -27.32
CA ALA A 197 5.62 13.40 -28.69
C ALA A 197 6.01 14.59 -29.58
N LEU A 198 5.88 15.83 -29.10
CA LEU A 198 6.28 17.00 -29.89
C LEU A 198 7.80 17.18 -29.97
N ALA A 199 8.51 17.00 -28.86
CA ALA A 199 9.96 17.24 -28.80
C ALA A 199 10.78 16.13 -29.45
N VAL A 200 10.44 14.87 -29.17
CA VAL A 200 11.20 13.70 -29.61
C VAL A 200 10.57 13.10 -30.86
N GLU A 201 9.30 12.69 -30.80
CA GLU A 201 8.66 11.97 -31.91
C GLU A 201 8.50 12.88 -33.13
N GLY A 202 8.05 14.12 -32.95
CA GLY A 202 7.86 15.10 -34.04
C GLY A 202 9.17 15.51 -34.72
N THR A 203 10.23 15.75 -33.95
CA THR A 203 11.57 16.05 -34.50
C THR A 203 12.12 14.85 -35.28
N PHE A 204 11.97 13.64 -34.73
CA PHE A 204 12.45 12.42 -35.35
C PHE A 204 11.70 12.08 -36.64
N GLU A 205 10.36 12.20 -36.65
CA GLU A 205 9.55 11.95 -37.84
C GLU A 205 9.86 12.95 -38.95
N ARG A 206 10.03 14.23 -38.62
CA ARG A 206 10.42 15.26 -39.58
C ARG A 206 11.80 14.98 -40.18
N PHE A 207 12.76 14.51 -39.38
CA PHE A 207 14.12 14.23 -39.83
C PHE A 207 14.20 12.99 -40.75
N LEU A 208 13.47 11.91 -40.44
CA LEU A 208 13.57 10.65 -41.21
C LEU A 208 12.55 10.51 -42.34
N TYR A 209 11.31 10.95 -42.12
CA TYR A 209 10.20 10.71 -43.06
C TYR A 209 9.81 11.97 -43.85
N GLY A 210 10.38 13.13 -43.51
CA GLY A 210 10.13 14.42 -44.19
C GLY A 210 8.72 14.99 -43.97
N ARG A 211 7.85 14.29 -43.24
CA ARG A 211 6.47 14.68 -42.93
C ARG A 211 6.06 14.19 -41.56
N ILE A 212 5.21 14.96 -40.90
CA ILE A 212 4.66 14.63 -39.59
C ILE A 212 3.32 13.94 -39.79
N LEU A 213 3.20 12.69 -39.34
CA LEU A 213 1.93 11.96 -39.38
C LEU A 213 1.12 12.31 -38.13
N TRP A 214 0.42 13.44 -38.16
CA TRP A 214 -0.34 13.97 -37.02
C TRP A 214 -1.33 12.96 -36.42
N SER A 215 -1.91 12.08 -37.24
CA SER A 215 -2.80 11.02 -36.77
C SER A 215 -2.09 9.97 -35.89
N SER A 216 -0.87 9.59 -36.27
CA SER A 216 -0.02 8.66 -35.49
C SER A 216 0.39 9.30 -34.16
N ILE A 217 0.83 10.56 -34.19
CA ILE A 217 1.20 11.32 -33.00
C ILE A 217 0.00 11.50 -32.07
N ALA A 218 -1.16 11.87 -32.59
CA ALA A 218 -2.37 12.04 -31.79
C ALA A 218 -2.82 10.73 -31.14
N LEU A 219 -2.86 9.62 -31.91
CA LEU A 219 -3.22 8.30 -31.38
C LEU A 219 -2.23 7.85 -30.28
N ASN A 220 -0.92 7.99 -30.54
CA ASN A 220 0.12 7.62 -29.59
C ASN A 220 0.07 8.46 -28.30
N THR A 221 -0.30 9.73 -28.43
CA THR A 221 -0.38 10.68 -27.30
C THR A 221 -1.63 10.50 -26.47
N LEU A 222 -2.78 10.25 -27.10
CA LEU A 222 -4.07 10.15 -26.42
C LEU A 222 -4.34 8.76 -25.82
N THR A 223 -3.75 7.70 -26.38
CA THR A 223 -4.01 6.33 -25.95
C THR A 223 -3.67 6.10 -24.45
N PRO A 224 -2.49 6.50 -23.92
CA PRO A 224 -2.19 6.28 -22.50
C PRO A 224 -3.13 7.04 -21.53
N PRO A 225 -3.45 8.33 -21.74
CA PRO A 225 -4.50 9.02 -20.96
C PRO A 225 -5.88 8.37 -21.05
N MET A 226 -6.30 7.92 -22.24
CA MET A 226 -7.58 7.22 -22.41
C MET A 226 -7.61 5.90 -21.64
N LEU A 227 -6.52 5.13 -21.69
CA LEU A 227 -6.38 3.89 -20.92
C LEU A 227 -6.45 4.17 -19.41
N MET A 228 -5.80 5.25 -18.95
CA MET A 228 -5.86 5.66 -17.55
C MET A 228 -7.29 6.03 -17.11
N ILE A 229 -8.06 6.74 -17.94
CA ILE A 229 -9.47 7.05 -17.67
C ILE A 229 -10.29 5.76 -17.61
N LEU A 230 -10.13 4.88 -18.61
CA LEU A 230 -10.84 3.61 -18.70
C LEU A 230 -10.60 2.76 -17.44
N VAL A 231 -9.33 2.56 -17.08
CA VAL A 231 -8.97 1.81 -15.87
C VAL A 231 -9.50 2.52 -14.62
N GLY A 232 -9.40 3.85 -14.56
CA GLY A 232 -9.95 4.65 -13.48
C GLY A 232 -11.44 4.44 -13.23
N VAL A 233 -12.25 4.32 -14.29
CA VAL A 233 -13.69 4.03 -14.21
C VAL A 233 -13.95 2.59 -13.77
N LEU A 234 -13.09 1.65 -14.15
CA LEU A 234 -13.19 0.23 -13.77
C LEU A 234 -12.80 -0.04 -12.31
N ILE A 235 -12.06 0.87 -11.66
CA ILE A 235 -11.66 0.73 -10.26
C ILE A 235 -12.89 0.83 -9.35
N LYS A 236 -13.29 -0.31 -8.79
CA LYS A 236 -14.38 -0.38 -7.81
C LYS A 236 -13.91 0.13 -6.46
N THR A 237 -14.76 0.93 -5.82
CA THR A 237 -14.59 1.38 -4.43
C THR A 237 -15.48 0.53 -3.51
N PRO A 238 -15.20 0.49 -2.18
CA PRO A 238 -15.97 -0.33 -1.26
C PRO A 238 -17.46 0.08 -1.25
N GLY A 239 -18.36 -0.90 -1.31
CA GLY A 239 -19.80 -0.71 -1.32
C GLY A 239 -20.49 -1.23 -0.05
N ARG A 240 -21.83 -1.19 -0.03
CA ARG A 240 -22.64 -1.61 1.14
C ARG A 240 -22.43 -3.07 1.56
N ASP A 241 -22.31 -3.99 0.60
CA ASP A 241 -22.05 -5.41 0.87
C ASP A 241 -20.75 -5.60 1.68
N ASN A 242 -19.72 -4.81 1.39
CA ASN A 242 -18.48 -4.82 2.16
C ASN A 242 -18.70 -4.31 3.60
N SER A 243 -19.58 -3.32 3.81
CA SER A 243 -19.94 -2.85 5.15
C SER A 243 -20.64 -3.93 5.97
N PHE A 244 -21.55 -4.71 5.38
CA PHE A 244 -22.18 -5.86 6.07
C PHE A 244 -21.17 -6.92 6.48
N ARG A 245 -20.15 -7.17 5.66
CA ARG A 245 -19.07 -8.11 6.00
C ARG A 245 -18.18 -7.60 7.13
N ILE A 246 -17.89 -6.30 7.13
CA ILE A 246 -17.17 -5.65 8.23
C ILE A 246 -17.99 -5.78 9.51
N LEU A 247 -19.28 -5.48 9.43
CA LEU A 247 -20.20 -5.60 10.56
C LEU A 247 -20.19 -7.01 11.14
N LYS A 248 -20.37 -8.03 10.29
CA LYS A 248 -20.33 -9.44 10.70
C LYS A 248 -19.01 -9.79 11.41
N LYS A 249 -17.87 -9.33 10.89
CA LYS A 249 -16.57 -9.57 11.54
C LYS A 249 -16.45 -8.83 12.88
N ILE A 250 -16.97 -7.61 13.00
CA ILE A 250 -16.97 -6.88 14.28
C ILE A 250 -17.86 -7.61 15.30
N SER A 251 -19.03 -8.09 14.88
CA SER A 251 -19.90 -8.93 15.72
C SER A 251 -19.16 -10.16 16.24
N THR A 252 -18.47 -10.91 15.36
CA THR A 252 -17.61 -12.04 15.75
C THR A 252 -16.55 -11.62 16.76
N ILE A 253 -15.91 -10.46 16.58
CA ILE A 253 -14.86 -9.95 17.50
C ILE A 253 -15.41 -9.64 18.89
N LEU A 254 -16.64 -9.11 18.97
CA LEU A 254 -17.21 -8.62 20.23
C LEU A 254 -17.96 -9.68 21.02
N TYR A 255 -18.62 -10.62 20.34
CA TYR A 255 -19.58 -11.54 20.95
C TYR A 255 -19.12 -13.01 20.97
N ASP A 256 -18.16 -13.42 20.13
CA ASP A 256 -17.66 -14.80 20.15
C ASP A 256 -16.52 -14.94 21.16
N GLU A 257 -16.55 -15.98 22.01
CA GLU A 257 -15.47 -16.27 22.97
C GLU A 257 -14.12 -16.56 22.27
N HIS A 258 -14.19 -17.18 21.09
CA HIS A 258 -13.05 -17.54 20.25
C HIS A 258 -13.26 -17.04 18.81
N PRO A 259 -12.97 -15.75 18.53
CA PRO A 259 -13.32 -15.13 17.25
C PRO A 259 -12.51 -15.70 16.08
N ALA A 260 -13.14 -16.56 15.28
CA ALA A 260 -12.54 -17.18 14.10
C ALA A 260 -12.66 -16.26 12.86
N LEU A 261 -11.80 -15.24 12.78
CA LEU A 261 -11.84 -14.26 11.69
C LEU A 261 -11.39 -14.83 10.33
N ALA A 262 -10.54 -15.85 10.37
CA ALA A 262 -10.09 -16.60 9.21
C ALA A 262 -9.66 -18.01 9.65
N PRO A 263 -9.58 -18.98 8.71
CA PRO A 263 -9.03 -20.29 9.03
C PRO A 263 -7.59 -20.17 9.55
N PRO A 264 -7.22 -20.98 10.56
CA PRO A 264 -5.89 -20.92 11.17
C PRO A 264 -4.76 -20.98 10.14
N LEU A 265 -3.73 -20.16 10.36
CA LEU A 265 -2.55 -20.12 9.52
C LEU A 265 -1.48 -21.05 10.09
N VAL A 266 -1.14 -22.11 9.34
CA VAL A 266 0.03 -22.94 9.62
C VAL A 266 1.17 -22.57 8.66
N VAL A 267 2.32 -22.18 9.21
CA VAL A 267 3.53 -21.85 8.46
C VAL A 267 4.73 -22.67 8.93
N LYS A 268 5.69 -22.84 8.01
CA LYS A 268 7.01 -23.42 8.28
C LYS A 268 8.07 -22.34 8.09
N LYS A 269 9.06 -22.31 8.99
CA LYS A 269 10.29 -21.51 8.90
C LYS A 269 11.10 -21.93 7.69
N LYS A 270 11.31 -23.24 7.52
CA LYS A 270 12.01 -23.76 6.34
C LYS A 270 11.01 -23.85 5.19
N GLN A 271 11.08 -22.90 4.27
CA GLN A 271 10.35 -23.01 3.02
C GLN A 271 10.82 -24.28 2.31
N ASN A 272 9.89 -25.12 1.86
CA ASN A 272 10.23 -26.23 0.99
C ASN A 272 10.99 -25.65 -0.19
N LYS A 273 12.22 -26.11 -0.43
CA LYS A 273 12.95 -25.73 -1.63
C LYS A 273 12.07 -26.12 -2.81
N THR A 274 11.62 -25.14 -3.59
CA THR A 274 10.92 -25.41 -4.84
C THR A 274 11.80 -26.34 -5.66
N ASP A 275 11.23 -27.43 -6.16
CA ASP A 275 11.94 -28.36 -7.02
C ASP A 275 12.65 -27.58 -8.13
N PRO A 276 13.97 -27.78 -8.37
CA PRO A 276 14.70 -27.08 -9.43
C PRO A 276 13.98 -27.15 -10.79
N LEU A 277 13.30 -28.25 -11.09
CA LEU A 277 12.54 -28.41 -12.33
C LEU A 277 11.30 -27.50 -12.36
N LEU A 278 10.55 -27.44 -11.26
CA LEU A 278 9.40 -26.54 -11.13
C LEU A 278 9.84 -25.07 -11.21
N TRP A 279 10.97 -24.71 -10.60
CA TRP A 279 11.50 -23.35 -10.68
C TRP A 279 11.85 -22.94 -12.11
N THR A 280 12.49 -23.84 -12.88
CA THR A 280 12.76 -23.61 -14.30
C THR A 280 11.48 -23.44 -15.11
N ILE A 281 10.45 -24.27 -14.87
CA ILE A 281 9.14 -24.14 -15.52
C ILE A 281 8.51 -22.78 -15.19
N PHE A 282 8.55 -22.34 -13.93
CA PHE A 282 8.01 -21.04 -13.55
C PHE A 282 8.73 -19.87 -14.22
N ILE A 283 10.06 -19.94 -14.36
CA ILE A 283 10.83 -18.92 -15.09
C ILE A 283 10.45 -18.90 -16.56
N LEU A 284 10.33 -20.07 -17.18
CA LEU A 284 9.94 -20.18 -18.58
C LEU A 284 8.55 -19.58 -18.82
N LEU A 285 7.57 -19.96 -18.00
CA LEU A 285 6.21 -19.40 -18.04
C LEU A 285 6.22 -17.88 -17.82
N TRP A 286 7.03 -17.39 -16.89
CA TRP A 286 7.18 -15.95 -16.64
C TRP A 286 7.75 -15.21 -17.86
N LEU A 287 8.81 -15.75 -18.47
CA LEU A 287 9.42 -15.19 -19.68
C LEU A 287 8.42 -15.19 -20.84
N THR A 288 7.70 -16.28 -21.04
CA THR A 288 6.63 -16.38 -22.03
C THR A 288 5.56 -15.32 -21.79
N THR A 289 5.13 -15.11 -20.55
CA THR A 289 4.17 -14.06 -20.19
C THR A 289 4.68 -12.67 -20.58
N PHE A 290 5.95 -12.40 -20.34
CA PHE A 290 6.59 -11.13 -20.70
C PHE A 290 6.62 -10.93 -22.23
N VAL A 291 7.07 -11.94 -22.97
CA VAL A 291 7.14 -11.91 -24.44
C VAL A 291 5.77 -11.77 -25.05
N LEU A 292 4.77 -12.51 -24.57
CA LEU A 292 3.39 -12.42 -25.06
C LEU A 292 2.78 -11.04 -24.78
N SER A 293 2.97 -10.51 -23.57
CA SER A 293 2.35 -9.24 -23.18
C SER A 293 2.94 -8.06 -23.95
N PHE A 294 4.27 -7.92 -24.00
CA PHE A 294 4.92 -6.86 -24.78
C PHE A 294 4.81 -7.11 -26.29
N GLY A 295 4.98 -8.35 -26.74
CA GLY A 295 4.90 -8.75 -28.14
C GLY A 295 3.51 -8.51 -28.74
N ALA A 296 2.43 -8.74 -28.00
CA ALA A 296 1.08 -8.43 -28.46
C ALA A 296 0.89 -6.93 -28.72
N ILE A 297 1.39 -6.07 -27.83
CA ILE A 297 1.34 -4.61 -28.02
C ILE A 297 2.20 -4.21 -29.22
N VAL A 298 3.44 -4.67 -29.31
CA VAL A 298 4.33 -4.39 -30.44
C VAL A 298 3.71 -4.84 -31.77
N PHE A 299 3.08 -6.02 -31.80
CA PHE A 299 2.37 -6.53 -32.98
C PHE A 299 1.23 -5.60 -33.42
N VAL A 300 0.42 -5.11 -32.48
CA VAL A 300 -0.64 -4.13 -32.77
C VAL A 300 -0.07 -2.82 -33.29
N LEU A 301 0.99 -2.30 -32.66
CA LEU A 301 1.62 -1.04 -33.08
C LEU A 301 2.30 -1.15 -34.47
N ASN A 302 2.88 -2.32 -34.79
CA ASN A 302 3.43 -2.61 -36.11
C ASN A 302 2.36 -2.61 -37.20
N LYS A 303 1.17 -3.19 -36.92
CA LYS A 303 0.03 -3.12 -37.84
C LYS A 303 -0.49 -1.71 -38.06
N LEU A 304 -0.28 -0.81 -37.09
CA LEU A 304 -0.61 0.61 -37.20
C LEU A 304 0.51 1.44 -37.86
N HIS A 305 1.57 0.79 -38.37
CA HIS A 305 2.73 1.43 -39.00
C HIS A 305 3.42 2.48 -38.11
N ILE A 306 3.38 2.30 -36.79
CA ILE A 306 4.05 3.20 -35.84
C ILE A 306 5.55 2.93 -35.86
N ASN A 307 6.35 4.00 -35.94
CA ASN A 307 7.81 3.94 -35.91
C ASN A 307 8.35 3.26 -34.62
N PRO A 308 9.38 2.39 -34.69
CA PRO A 308 10.00 1.74 -33.53
C PRO A 308 10.34 2.66 -32.35
N LEU A 309 10.80 3.89 -32.59
CA LEU A 309 11.05 4.85 -31.51
C LEU A 309 9.76 5.20 -30.77
N SER A 310 8.70 5.55 -31.51
CA SER A 310 7.39 5.86 -30.96
C SER A 310 6.76 4.66 -30.25
N GLN A 311 7.04 3.43 -30.71
CA GLN A 311 6.64 2.19 -30.01
C GLN A 311 7.36 2.03 -28.66
N ALA A 312 8.68 2.29 -28.62
CA ALA A 312 9.44 2.24 -27.38
C ALA A 312 8.92 3.26 -26.35
N ILE A 313 8.67 4.50 -26.80
CA ILE A 313 8.10 5.55 -25.94
C ILE A 313 6.67 5.15 -25.50
N PHE A 314 5.85 4.57 -26.40
CA PHE A 314 4.52 4.08 -26.02
C PHE A 314 4.59 3.01 -24.92
N MET A 315 5.44 1.99 -25.08
CA MET A 315 5.61 0.93 -24.09
C MET A 315 6.09 1.48 -22.74
N PHE A 316 6.97 2.48 -22.75
CA PHE A 316 7.41 3.19 -21.55
C PHE A 316 6.22 3.83 -20.81
N PHE A 317 5.38 4.60 -21.52
CA PHE A 317 4.21 5.21 -20.91
C PHE A 317 3.15 4.19 -20.48
N LEU A 318 2.92 3.14 -21.28
CA LEU A 318 2.01 2.05 -20.93
C LEU A 318 2.43 1.34 -19.63
N ALA A 319 3.73 1.10 -19.43
CA ALA A 319 4.26 0.55 -18.20
C ALA A 319 4.02 1.47 -17.00
N ILE A 320 4.25 2.78 -17.15
CA ILE A 320 3.97 3.79 -16.11
C ILE A 320 2.47 3.80 -15.78
N VAL A 321 1.60 3.89 -16.80
CA VAL A 321 0.13 3.90 -16.60
C VAL A 321 -0.33 2.65 -15.87
N SER A 322 0.20 1.47 -16.26
CA SER A 322 -0.13 0.19 -15.62
C SER A 322 0.27 0.18 -14.14
N PHE A 323 1.48 0.63 -13.80
CA PHE A 323 1.94 0.72 -12.41
C PHE A 323 1.13 1.72 -11.58
N VAL A 324 0.87 2.90 -12.12
CA VAL A 324 0.07 3.94 -11.44
C VAL A 324 -1.36 3.45 -11.22
N SER A 325 -1.97 2.83 -12.23
CA SER A 325 -3.29 2.22 -12.14
C SER A 325 -3.34 1.14 -11.06
N PHE A 326 -2.34 0.26 -11.00
CA PHE A 326 -2.20 -0.74 -9.93
C PHE A 326 -2.12 -0.08 -8.54
N ARG A 327 -1.36 1.01 -8.38
CA ARG A 327 -1.25 1.75 -7.11
C ARG A 327 -2.58 2.36 -6.67
N ILE A 328 -3.31 2.96 -7.61
CA ILE A 328 -4.64 3.54 -7.35
C ILE A 328 -5.63 2.43 -6.99
N ASN A 329 -5.61 1.32 -7.72
CA ASN A 329 -6.47 0.17 -7.45
C ASN A 329 -6.23 -0.39 -6.04
N ARG A 330 -4.97 -0.51 -5.59
CA ARG A 330 -4.64 -0.89 -4.21
C ARG A 330 -5.17 0.08 -3.17
N THR A 331 -5.19 1.37 -3.47
CA THR A 331 -5.74 2.40 -2.58
C THR A 331 -7.26 2.28 -2.49
N ALA A 332 -7.93 2.03 -3.62
CA ALA A 332 -9.38 1.80 -3.65
C ALA A 332 -9.80 0.57 -2.85
N HIS A 333 -8.99 -0.50 -2.88
CA HIS A 333 -9.24 -1.75 -2.18
C HIS A 333 -8.75 -1.79 -0.73
N MET A 334 -8.27 -0.67 -0.17
CA MET A 334 -7.69 -0.62 1.18
C MET A 334 -8.65 -1.10 2.28
N TYR A 335 -9.95 -0.82 2.14
CA TYR A 335 -11.00 -1.22 3.09
C TYR A 335 -11.93 -2.31 2.58
N ILE A 336 -11.55 -3.02 1.52
CA ILE A 336 -12.33 -4.14 0.99
C ILE A 336 -11.85 -5.43 1.66
N ILE A 337 -12.77 -6.14 2.32
CA ILE A 337 -12.51 -7.49 2.84
C ILE A 337 -12.34 -8.41 1.63
N LYS A 338 -11.15 -9.00 1.49
CA LYS A 338 -10.85 -9.93 0.40
C LYS A 338 -11.70 -11.19 0.52
N GLU A 339 -12.39 -11.53 -0.57
CA GLU A 339 -12.99 -12.84 -0.74
C GLU A 339 -11.93 -13.85 -1.19
N ARG A 340 -12.11 -15.13 -0.83
CA ARG A 340 -11.24 -16.22 -1.32
C ARG A 340 -11.44 -16.56 -2.79
N LYS A 341 -12.55 -16.14 -3.40
CA LYS A 341 -12.85 -16.45 -4.81
C LYS A 341 -12.21 -15.38 -5.69
N GLU A 342 -11.04 -15.68 -6.23
CA GLU A 342 -10.49 -14.91 -7.33
C GLU A 342 -11.32 -15.18 -8.59
N ASN A 343 -11.79 -14.11 -9.23
CA ASN A 343 -12.51 -14.25 -10.48
C ASN A 343 -11.52 -14.66 -11.57
N LEU A 344 -11.84 -15.64 -12.43
CA LEU A 344 -10.97 -16.02 -13.55
C LEU A 344 -10.57 -14.80 -14.42
N LYS A 345 -11.45 -13.81 -14.55
CA LYS A 345 -11.18 -12.55 -15.24
C LYS A 345 -10.05 -11.72 -14.60
N SER A 346 -9.95 -11.68 -13.27
CA SER A 346 -8.85 -10.96 -12.61
C SER A 346 -7.52 -11.67 -12.84
N LEU A 347 -7.52 -13.01 -12.86
CA LEU A 347 -6.31 -13.80 -13.15
C LEU A 347 -5.75 -13.52 -14.55
N PHE A 348 -6.61 -13.45 -15.58
CA PHE A 348 -6.17 -13.11 -16.94
C PHE A 348 -5.65 -11.67 -17.04
N ALA A 349 -6.31 -10.71 -16.39
CA ALA A 349 -5.87 -9.33 -16.36
C ALA A 349 -4.51 -9.21 -15.64
N ASP A 350 -4.35 -9.87 -14.49
CA ASP A 350 -3.10 -9.88 -13.74
C ASP A 350 -1.99 -10.52 -14.59
N PHE A 351 -2.25 -11.64 -15.27
CA PHE A 351 -1.28 -12.28 -16.17
C PHE A 351 -0.74 -11.32 -17.24
N PHE A 352 -1.61 -10.60 -17.95
CA PHE A 352 -1.21 -9.70 -19.04
C PHE A 352 -0.58 -8.38 -18.55
N PHE A 353 -1.09 -7.78 -17.47
CA PHE A 353 -0.63 -6.47 -16.99
C PHE A 353 0.56 -6.56 -16.02
N MET A 354 0.81 -7.70 -15.39
CA MET A 354 1.90 -7.84 -14.42
C MET A 354 3.30 -7.50 -14.99
N PRO A 355 3.67 -7.92 -16.21
CA PRO A 355 4.92 -7.48 -16.85
C PRO A 355 5.05 -5.96 -16.93
N PHE A 356 4.00 -5.27 -17.39
CA PHE A 356 3.97 -3.81 -17.49
C PHE A 356 4.05 -3.14 -16.11
N ILE A 357 3.33 -3.65 -15.12
CA ILE A 357 3.35 -3.15 -13.73
C ILE A 357 4.77 -3.27 -13.15
N GLN A 358 5.47 -4.38 -13.39
CA GLN A 358 6.81 -4.60 -12.86
C GLN A 358 7.84 -3.66 -13.51
N VAL A 359 7.77 -3.48 -14.83
CA VAL A 359 8.62 -2.51 -15.55
C VAL A 359 8.31 -1.09 -15.08
N GLY A 360 7.03 -0.71 -15.04
CA GLY A 360 6.59 0.62 -14.59
C GLY A 360 7.01 0.95 -13.16
N ARG A 361 6.96 -0.05 -12.25
CA ARG A 361 7.48 0.09 -10.88
C ARG A 361 8.97 0.42 -10.88
N ARG A 362 9.78 -0.29 -11.66
CA ARG A 362 11.23 -0.05 -11.75
C ARG A 362 11.53 1.34 -12.31
N LEU A 363 10.84 1.73 -13.38
CA LEU A 363 10.96 3.06 -13.98
C LEU A 363 10.61 4.17 -12.98
N THR A 364 9.48 4.02 -12.27
CA THR A 364 9.03 5.02 -11.30
C THR A 364 9.98 5.14 -10.11
N LEU A 365 10.54 4.03 -9.62
CA LEU A 365 11.51 4.04 -8.53
C LEU A 365 12.82 4.74 -8.94
N ALA A 366 13.32 4.48 -10.15
CA ALA A 366 14.49 5.15 -10.69
C ALA A 366 14.26 6.67 -10.84
N ILE A 367 13.08 7.08 -11.29
CA ILE A 367 12.70 8.50 -11.42
C ILE A 367 12.49 9.16 -10.05
N SER A 368 11.93 8.45 -9.06
CA SER A 368 11.65 8.98 -7.72
C SER A 368 12.89 9.34 -6.90
N GLN A 369 14.05 8.77 -7.23
CA GLN A 369 15.34 9.18 -6.64
C GLN A 369 15.74 10.60 -7.10
N VAL A 370 15.13 11.11 -8.18
CA VAL A 370 15.26 12.48 -8.65
C VAL A 370 14.08 13.31 -8.12
N ASN A 371 14.07 13.52 -6.80
CA ASN A 371 13.00 14.17 -6.03
C ASN A 371 12.54 15.55 -6.59
N ILE A 372 13.40 16.19 -7.38
CA ILE A 372 13.18 17.50 -8.03
C ILE A 372 12.07 17.44 -9.08
N PHE A 373 11.96 16.37 -9.88
CA PHE A 373 10.93 16.30 -10.92
C PHE A 373 9.52 16.20 -10.32
N LEU A 374 9.31 15.42 -9.25
CA LEU A 374 8.00 15.33 -8.60
C LEU A 374 7.55 16.66 -7.98
N PHE A 375 8.47 17.42 -7.38
CA PHE A 375 8.17 18.74 -6.83
C PHE A 375 7.87 19.77 -7.94
N VAL A 376 8.64 19.77 -9.04
CA VAL A 376 8.42 20.68 -10.17
C VAL A 376 7.14 20.33 -10.94
N PHE A 377 6.85 19.05 -11.17
CA PHE A 377 5.60 18.62 -11.79
C PHE A 377 4.38 18.87 -10.88
N ASP A 378 4.51 18.71 -9.56
CA ASP A 378 3.45 19.08 -8.62
C ASP A 378 3.26 20.59 -8.59
N PHE A 379 4.31 21.41 -8.66
CA PHE A 379 4.16 22.86 -8.70
C PHE A 379 3.51 23.36 -10.01
N ILE A 380 3.94 22.83 -11.16
CA ILE A 380 3.44 23.20 -12.51
C ILE A 380 2.01 22.69 -12.74
N ILE A 381 1.64 21.54 -12.17
CA ILE A 381 0.31 20.94 -12.38
C ILE A 381 -0.64 21.27 -11.21
N GLU A 382 -0.25 21.18 -9.95
CA GLU A 382 -1.16 21.33 -8.80
C GLU A 382 -1.65 22.76 -8.59
N THR A 383 -0.79 23.76 -8.79
CA THR A 383 -1.10 25.18 -8.53
C THR A 383 -2.15 25.75 -9.50
N PRO A 384 -1.99 25.66 -10.84
CA PRO A 384 -3.01 26.17 -11.76
C PRO A 384 -4.31 25.36 -11.73
N PHE A 385 -4.26 24.04 -11.49
CA PHE A 385 -5.47 23.21 -11.46
C PHE A 385 -6.34 23.44 -10.21
N LYS A 386 -5.76 23.79 -9.05
CA LYS A 386 -6.57 24.26 -7.91
C LYS A 386 -7.40 25.50 -8.28
N GLY A 387 -6.82 26.41 -9.09
CA GLY A 387 -7.52 27.57 -9.62
C GLY A 387 -8.66 27.19 -10.58
N VAL A 388 -8.40 26.32 -11.56
CA VAL A 388 -9.42 25.87 -12.53
C VAL A 388 -10.56 25.12 -11.83
N PHE A 389 -10.26 24.26 -10.85
CA PHE A 389 -11.29 23.50 -10.14
C PHE A 389 -12.16 24.39 -9.25
N ALA A 390 -11.55 25.36 -8.56
CA ALA A 390 -12.28 26.37 -7.78
C ALA A 390 -13.21 27.21 -8.68
N PHE A 391 -12.74 27.57 -9.88
CA PHE A 391 -13.57 28.25 -10.89
C PHE A 391 -14.77 27.41 -11.32
N PHE A 392 -14.58 26.12 -11.63
CA PHE A 392 -15.71 25.26 -12.00
C PHE A 392 -16.71 25.03 -10.86
N GLU A 393 -16.25 24.88 -9.62
CA GLU A 393 -17.15 24.80 -8.47
C GLU A 393 -17.99 26.08 -8.31
N GLN A 394 -17.37 27.26 -8.46
CA GLN A 394 -18.09 28.53 -8.46
C GLN A 394 -19.06 28.66 -9.65
N TRP A 395 -18.66 28.21 -10.83
CA TRP A 395 -19.51 28.19 -12.02
C TRP A 395 -20.74 27.30 -11.83
N PHE A 396 -20.59 26.10 -11.24
CA PHE A 396 -21.71 25.22 -10.94
C PHE A 396 -22.65 25.81 -9.89
N LEU A 397 -22.12 26.49 -8.87
CA LEU A 397 -22.93 27.21 -7.89
C LEU A 397 -23.70 28.37 -8.54
N PHE A 398 -23.08 29.10 -9.45
CA PHE A 398 -23.74 30.15 -10.24
C PHE A 398 -24.86 29.60 -11.13
N LEU A 399 -24.61 28.50 -11.86
CA LEU A 399 -25.64 27.88 -12.69
C LEU A 399 -26.84 27.39 -11.86
N ARG A 400 -26.57 26.87 -10.66
CA ARG A 400 -27.61 26.44 -9.73
C ARG A 400 -28.45 27.62 -9.23
N SER A 401 -27.82 28.74 -8.88
CA SER A 401 -28.53 29.95 -8.44
C SER A 401 -29.30 30.64 -9.57
N GLN A 402 -28.87 30.51 -10.82
CA GLN A 402 -29.66 30.96 -11.98
C GLN A 402 -30.88 30.07 -12.23
N ARG A 403 -30.74 28.75 -12.03
CA ARG A 403 -31.87 27.82 -12.14
C ARG A 403 -32.92 28.07 -11.05
N GLU A 404 -32.50 28.32 -9.82
CA GLU A 404 -33.41 28.66 -8.69
C GLU A 404 -34.11 30.02 -8.84
N LYS A 405 -33.68 30.89 -9.77
CA LYS A 405 -34.39 32.15 -10.10
C LYS A 405 -35.45 32.00 -11.19
N LEU A 406 -35.44 30.87 -11.89
CA LEU A 406 -36.36 30.55 -12.99
C LEU A 406 -37.54 29.68 -12.51
N ASP A 407 -37.45 29.12 -11.31
CA ASP A 407 -38.56 28.57 -10.53
C ASP A 407 -39.06 29.65 -9.55
#